data_AF-A0A7T8GR46-F1
#
_entry.id   AF-A0A7T8GR46-F1
#
_cell.length_a   1.000
_cell.length_b   1.000
_cell.length_c   1.000
_cell.angle_alpha   90.00
_cell.angle_beta   90.00
_cell.angle_gamma   90.00
#
_symmetry.space_group_name_H-M   'P 1'
#
loop_
_entity.id
_entity.type
_entity.pdbx_description
1 polymer ?
#
loop_
_entity_poly.entity_id
_entity_poly.type
_entity_poly.pdbx_seq_one_letter_code
_entity_poly.pdbx_strand_id
1 'polypeptide(L)' 'DASAHMNLGAMLHFLEKYQEAESSYLRALMLDPSNPSTRINLQRLHNIMKKRGLATSSKISVI' A
#
# COMPACT_ATOMS: atom_id res chain seq x y z
N ASP A 1 13.51 -4.91 4.35
CA ASP A 1 13.50 -3.59 4.98
C ASP A 1 12.19 -2.88 4.64
N ALA A 2 11.56 -2.25 5.64
CA ALA A 2 10.30 -1.50 5.48
C ALA A 2 10.43 -0.39 4.44
N SER A 3 11.54 0.36 4.45
CA SER A 3 11.76 1.49 3.53
C SER A 3 11.82 1.04 2.06
N ALA A 4 12.45 -0.12 1.80
CA ALA A 4 12.53 -0.69 0.45
C ALA A 4 11.13 -1.09 -0.07
N HIS A 5 10.31 -1.73 0.77
CA HIS A 5 8.93 -2.08 0.42
C HIS A 5 8.05 -0.84 0.20
N MET A 6 8.22 0.20 1.01
CA MET A 6 7.51 1.47 0.83
C MET A 6 7.87 2.12 -0.51
N ASN A 7 9.17 2.20 -0.84
CA ASN A 7 9.64 2.80 -2.08
C ASN A 7 9.18 2.01 -3.31
N LEU A 8 9.24 0.68 -3.25
CA LEU A 8 8.72 -0.19 -4.30
C LEU A 8 7.21 0.03 -4.49
N GLY A 9 6.44 0.11 -3.40
CA GLY A 9 5.02 0.43 -3.46
C GLY A 9 4.74 1.77 -4.15
N ALA A 10 5.56 2.80 -3.88
CA ALA A 10 5.45 4.10 -4.54
C ALA A 10 5.74 4.05 -6.04
N MET A 11 6.75 3.28 -6.46
CA MET A 11 7.05 3.08 -7.89
C MET A 11 5.94 2.30 -8.60
N LEU A 12 5.43 1.23 -7.99
CA LEU A 12 4.32 0.45 -8.54
C LEU A 12 3.03 1.27 -8.62
N HIS A 13 2.75 2.09 -7.61
CA HIS A 13 1.62 3.01 -7.60
C HIS A 13 1.72 4.02 -8.76
N PHE A 14 2.90 4.60 -8.99
CA PHE A 14 3.16 5.48 -10.13
C PHE A 14 2.97 4.78 -11.48
N LEU A 15 3.38 3.50 -11.57
CA LEU A 15 3.20 2.66 -12.76
C LEU A 15 1.78 2.08 -12.90
N GLU A 16 0.83 2.51 -12.07
CA GLU A 16 -0.55 2.02 -12.02
C GLU A 16 -0.72 0.52 -11.75
N LYS A 17 0.32 -0.15 -11.23
CA LYS A 17 0.31 -1.54 -10.78
C LYS A 17 -0.26 -1.63 -9.37
N TYR A 18 -1.56 -1.37 -9.25
CA TYR A 18 -2.18 -1.03 -7.97
C TYR A 18 -2.18 -2.18 -6.95
N GLN A 19 -2.40 -3.42 -7.39
CA GLN A 19 -2.43 -4.59 -6.52
C GLN A 19 -1.03 -4.91 -5.96
N GLU A 20 0.01 -4.79 -6.80
CA GLU A 20 1.39 -4.97 -6.36
C GLU A 20 1.86 -3.81 -5.47
N ALA A 21 1.40 -2.59 -5.75
CA ALA A 21 1.65 -1.44 -4.89
C ALA A 21 1.04 -1.64 -3.49
N GLU A 22 -0.21 -2.11 -3.42
CA GLU A 22 -0.91 -2.40 -2.16
C GLU A 22 -0.14 -3.46 -1.37
N SER A 23 0.24 -4.56 -2.02
CA SER A 23 1.03 -5.64 -1.40
C SER A 23 2.36 -5.13 -0.84
N SER A 24 3.03 -4.24 -1.55
CA SER A 24 4.31 -3.68 -1.12
C SER A 24 4.15 -2.75 0.08
N TYR A 25 3.13 -1.88 0.08
CA TYR A 25 2.84 -1.02 1.24
C TYR A 25 2.41 -1.83 2.46
N LEU A 26 1.63 -2.90 2.29
CA LEU A 26 1.25 -3.78 3.39
C LEU A 26 2.48 -4.48 4.00
N ARG A 27 3.42 -4.98 3.17
CA ARG A 27 4.69 -5.51 3.69
C ARG A 27 5.52 -4.47 4.44
N ALA A 28 5.56 -3.23 3.95
CA ALA A 28 6.24 -2.14 4.65
C ALA A 28 5.60 -1.88 6.04
N LEU A 29 4.26 -1.88 6.13
CA LEU A 29 3.54 -1.74 7.41
C LEU A 29 3.65 -2.96 8.33
N MET A 30 3.84 -4.16 7.79
CA MET A 30 4.14 -5.34 8.62
C MET A 30 5.52 -5.24 9.29
N LEU A 31 6.50 -4.63 8.61
CA LEU A 31 7.86 -4.47 9.12
C LEU A 31 8.01 -3.23 10.02
N ASP A 32 7.33 -2.14 9.68
CA ASP A 32 7.23 -0.93 10.50
C ASP A 32 5.77 -0.44 10.55
N PRO A 33 5.00 -0.95 11.52
CA PRO A 33 3.61 -0.55 11.69
C PRO A 33 3.44 0.93 12.06
N SER A 34 4.50 1.62 12.47
CA SER A 34 4.44 3.02 12.91
C SER A 34 4.64 4.01 11.77
N ASN A 35 5.08 3.55 10.59
CA ASN A 35 5.46 4.37 9.45
C ASN A 35 4.31 5.26 8.91
N PRO A 36 4.33 6.59 9.14
CA PRO A 36 3.25 7.47 8.70
C PRO A 36 3.21 7.62 7.17
N SER A 37 4.37 7.66 6.51
CA SER A 37 4.48 7.80 5.05
C SER A 37 3.86 6.62 4.31
N THR A 38 4.09 5.40 4.79
CA THR A 38 3.52 4.19 4.20
C THR A 38 2.00 4.16 4.35
N ARG A 39 1.46 4.55 5.52
CA ARG A 39 -0.01 4.67 5.71
C ARG A 39 -0.64 5.68 4.77
N ILE A 40 -0.04 6.86 4.62
CA ILE A 40 -0.54 7.92 3.72
C ILE A 40 -0.53 7.42 2.27
N ASN A 41 0.55 6.76 1.86
CA ASN A 41 0.66 6.23 0.50
C ASN A 41 -0.37 5.14 0.21
N LEU A 42 -0.57 4.20 1.15
CA LEU A 42 -1.59 3.17 1.04
C LEU A 42 -3.01 3.76 0.96
N GLN A 43 -3.31 4.77 1.79
CA GLN A 43 -4.61 5.45 1.75
C GLN A 43 -4.86 6.14 0.39
N ARG A 44 -3.84 6.82 -0.16
CA ARG A 44 -3.93 7.44 -1.49
C ARG A 44 -4.18 6.41 -2.58
N LEU A 45 -3.45 5.30 -2.54
CA LEU A 45 -3.62 4.18 -3.45
C LEU A 45 -5.06 3.63 -3.39
N HIS A 46 -5.58 3.36 -2.18
CA HIS A 46 -6.95 2.87 -1.99
C HIS A 46 -8.01 3.82 -2.55
N ASN A 47 -7.82 5.12 -2.40
CA ASN A 47 -8.73 6.12 -2.99
C ASN A 47 -8.76 6.03 -4.52
N ILE A 48 -7.61 5.80 -5.17
CA ILE A 48 -7.52 5.62 -6.63
C ILE A 48 -8.17 4.31 -7.05
N MET A 49 -7.86 3.21 -6.37
CA MET A 49 -8.45 1.90 -6.63
C MET A 49 -9.99 1.95 -6.55
N LYS A 50 -10.53 2.56 -5.48
CA LYS A 50 -11.97 2.76 -5.31
C LYS A 50 -12.59 3.57 -6.44
N LYS A 51 -11.97 4.67 -6.85
CA LYS A 51 -12.43 5.49 -7.99
C LYS A 51 -12.43 4.72 -9.31
N ARG A 52 -11.53 3.76 -9.46
CA ARG A 52 -11.41 2.88 -10.64
C ARG A 52 -12.23 1.59 -10.53
N GLY A 53 -13.02 1.41 -9.47
CA GLY A 53 -13.80 0.18 -9.24
C GLY A 53 -12.96 -1.05 -8.94
N LEU A 54 -11.69 -0.88 -8.55
CA LEU A 54 -10.78 -1.96 -8.20
C LEU A 54 -10.97 -2.35 -6.74
N ALA A 55 -10.90 -3.65 -6.46
CA ALA A 55 -10.97 -4.18 -5.11
C ALA A 55 -9.68 -3.87 -4.34
N THR A 56 -9.82 -3.34 -3.13
CA THR A 56 -8.72 -3.23 -2.16
C THR A 56 -8.74 -4.43 -1.25
N SER A 57 -7.58 -4.84 -0.76
CA SER A 57 -7.46 -5.84 0.30
C SER A 57 -8.16 -5.30 1.55
N SER A 58 -9.37 -5.79 1.81
CA SER A 58 -10.16 -5.40 2.98
C SER A 58 -9.46 -5.95 4.22
N LYS A 59 -9.04 -5.04 5.12
CA LYS A 59 -8.38 -5.27 6.42
C LYS A 59 -7.97 -6.72 6.69
N ILE A 60 -6.67 -6.93 6.81
CA ILE A 60 -6.15 -7.99 7.69
C ILE A 60 -6.76 -7.71 9.08
N SER A 61 -7.79 -8.47 9.44
CA SER A 61 -8.21 -8.63 10.82
C SER A 61 -7.03 -9.27 11.55
N VAL A 62 -6.13 -8.42 12.06
CA VAL A 62 -5.22 -8.85 13.11
C VAL A 62 -6.10 -8.92 14.36
N ILE A 63 -6.44 -10.16 14.68
CA ILE A 63 -6.96 -10.59 15.99
C ILE A 63 -5.97 -10.14 17.07
#